data_AF-A0A3B9CU09-F1
#
_entry.id   AF-A0A3B9CU09-F1
#
_cell.length_a   1.000
_cell.length_b   1.000
_cell.length_c   1.000
_cell.angle_alpha   90.00
_cell.angle_beta   90.00
_cell.angle_gamma   90.00
#
_symmetry.space_group_name_H-M   'P 1'
#
loop_
_entity.id
_entity.type
_entity.pdbx_description
1 polymer ?
#
loop_
_entity_poly.entity_id
_entity_poly.type
_entity_poly.pdbx_seq_one_letter_code
_entity_poly.pdbx_strand_id
1 'polypeptide(L)'
;ELGDVFQQMVSRIHRRSLLVIISDLFGDVDQLMKSLAHFRHANHEIIVLQIWDPDELDFPFRQWTQFASLENADNRHLVDPAQIRRAYLDKLEEFQAQLTKGCNRHRISLVPMTTDQPYADALATWMA
;
A
#
# COMPACT_ATOMS: atom_id res chain seq x y z
N GLU A 1 -10.10 -5.80 -7.51
CA GLU A 1 -9.34 -4.59 -7.15
C GLU A 1 -9.87 -3.90 -5.91
N LEU A 2 -8.97 -3.40 -5.05
CA LEU A 2 -9.28 -2.74 -3.76
C LEU A 2 -10.21 -1.52 -3.91
N GLY A 3 -10.07 -0.75 -4.98
CA GLY A 3 -10.88 0.46 -5.22
C GLY A 3 -12.39 0.18 -5.30
N ASP A 4 -12.79 -0.95 -5.89
CA ASP A 4 -14.21 -1.33 -6.00
C ASP A 4 -14.80 -1.67 -4.63
N VAL A 5 -14.01 -2.34 -3.77
CA VAL A 5 -14.42 -2.68 -2.40
C VAL A 5 -14.66 -1.39 -1.60
N PHE A 6 -13.73 -0.44 -1.69
CA PHE A 6 -13.89 0.86 -1.03
C PHE A 6 -15.11 1.63 -1.55
N GLN A 7 -15.35 1.64 -2.85
CA GLN A 7 -16.52 2.28 -3.44
C GLN A 7 -17.84 1.68 -2.92
N GLN A 8 -17.91 0.36 -2.77
CA GLN A 8 -19.07 -0.29 -2.17
C GLN A 8 -19.26 0.09 -0.69
N MET A 9 -18.16 0.27 0.05
CA MET A 9 -18.19 0.67 1.47
C MET A 9 -18.66 2.11 1.68
N VAL A 10 -18.37 3.05 0.77
CA VAL A 10 -18.80 4.46 0.88
C VAL A 10 -20.30 4.57 1.17
N SER A 11 -21.12 3.77 0.48
CA SER A 11 -22.58 3.80 0.65
C SER A 11 -23.08 3.27 2.00
N ARG A 12 -22.24 2.59 2.78
CA ARG A 12 -22.62 2.00 4.07
C ARG A 12 -22.28 2.92 5.24
N ILE A 13 -21.27 3.77 5.12
CA ILE A 13 -20.78 4.64 6.20
C ILE A 13 -21.37 6.04 6.03
N HIS A 14 -22.51 6.28 6.67
CA HIS A 14 -23.29 7.51 6.50
C HIS A 14 -22.88 8.65 7.44
N ARG A 15 -22.09 8.35 8.49
CA ARG A 15 -21.68 9.33 9.51
C ARG A 15 -20.19 9.62 9.40
N ARG A 16 -19.81 10.87 9.65
CA ARG A 16 -18.40 11.27 9.76
C ARG A 16 -17.67 10.34 10.72
N SER A 17 -16.64 9.69 10.21
CA SER A 17 -15.88 8.67 10.91
C SER A 17 -14.39 8.79 10.55
N LEU A 18 -13.54 8.31 11.43
CA LEU A 18 -12.14 8.05 11.15
C LEU A 18 -12.01 6.68 10.49
N LEU A 19 -11.43 6.62 9.31
CA LEU A 19 -11.09 5.38 8.61
C LEU A 19 -9.59 5.12 8.75
N VAL A 20 -9.24 4.00 9.36
CA VAL A 20 -7.86 3.50 9.43
C VAL A 20 -7.75 2.32 8.48
N ILE A 21 -6.89 2.47 7.46
CA ILE A 21 -6.63 1.45 6.45
C ILE A 21 -5.25 0.87 6.74
N ILE A 22 -5.15 -0.45 6.81
CA ILE A 22 -3.90 -1.17 7.08
C ILE A 22 -3.65 -2.09 5.90
N SER A 23 -2.73 -1.72 5.01
CA SER A 23 -2.41 -2.45 3.77
C SER A 23 -1.23 -1.79 3.07
N ASP A 24 -0.45 -2.58 2.34
CA ASP A 24 0.52 -2.16 1.32
C ASP A 24 -0.09 -1.30 0.18
N LEU A 25 -1.42 -1.36 0.00
CA LEU A 25 -2.23 -0.70 -1.02
C LEU A 25 -1.87 -1.09 -2.46
N PHE A 26 -1.30 -2.28 -2.65
CA PHE A 26 -0.84 -2.72 -3.96
C PHE A 26 -1.98 -2.79 -4.99
N GLY A 27 -1.76 -2.24 -6.20
CA GLY A 27 -2.75 -2.21 -7.27
C GLY A 27 -2.83 -0.87 -8.01
N ASP A 28 -3.98 -0.60 -8.64
CA ASP A 28 -4.23 0.65 -9.37
C ASP A 28 -4.44 1.83 -8.39
N VAL A 29 -3.41 2.68 -8.29
CA VAL A 29 -3.41 3.87 -7.44
C VAL A 29 -4.50 4.86 -7.85
N ASP A 30 -4.77 5.05 -9.15
CA ASP A 30 -5.76 6.02 -9.61
C ASP A 30 -7.19 5.57 -9.24
N GLN A 31 -7.49 4.28 -9.38
CA GLN A 31 -8.77 3.72 -8.96
C GLN A 31 -8.93 3.81 -7.43
N LEU A 32 -7.87 3.50 -6.67
CA LEU A 32 -7.87 3.63 -5.22
C LEU A 32 -8.11 5.09 -4.80
N MET A 33 -7.37 6.05 -5.36
CA MET A 33 -7.52 7.47 -5.02
C MET A 33 -8.91 8.01 -5.34
N LYS A 34 -9.54 7.58 -6.44
CA LYS A 34 -10.93 7.93 -6.74
C LYS A 34 -11.87 7.45 -5.63
N SER A 35 -11.71 6.19 -5.19
CA SER A 35 -12.53 5.64 -4.11
C SER A 35 -12.35 6.39 -2.78
N LEU A 36 -11.10 6.70 -2.40
CA LEU A 36 -10.80 7.44 -1.17
C LEU A 36 -11.23 8.91 -1.23
N ALA A 37 -11.22 9.53 -2.42
CA ALA A 37 -11.74 10.88 -2.60
C ALA A 37 -13.22 10.98 -2.22
N HIS A 38 -14.04 9.95 -2.51
CA HIS A 38 -15.44 9.93 -2.11
C HIS A 38 -15.63 9.97 -0.58
N PHE A 39 -14.81 9.21 0.17
CA PHE A 39 -14.80 9.28 1.62
C PHE A 39 -14.40 10.67 2.12
N ARG A 40 -13.38 11.31 1.51
CA ARG A 40 -12.99 12.68 1.87
C ARG A 40 -14.09 13.70 1.60
N HIS A 41 -14.81 13.58 0.47
CA HIS A 41 -15.97 14.44 0.17
C HIS A 41 -17.11 14.27 1.18
N ALA A 42 -17.30 13.06 1.72
CA ALA A 42 -18.22 12.79 2.82
C ALA A 42 -17.67 13.19 4.22
N ASN A 43 -16.60 14.01 4.25
CA ASN A 43 -15.94 14.52 5.46
C ASN A 43 -15.29 13.46 6.36
N HIS A 44 -15.05 12.26 5.87
CA HIS A 44 -14.29 11.26 6.62
C HIS A 44 -12.83 11.65 6.73
N GLU A 45 -12.24 11.38 7.89
CA GLU A 45 -10.80 11.42 8.06
C GLU A 45 -10.23 10.05 7.69
N ILE A 46 -9.11 10.03 6.95
CA ILE A 46 -8.54 8.79 6.42
C ILE A 46 -7.07 8.74 6.79
N ILE A 47 -6.67 7.64 7.39
CA ILE A 47 -5.30 7.30 7.72
C ILE A 47 -4.98 5.97 7.05
N VAL A 48 -3.85 5.94 6.36
CA VAL A 48 -3.29 4.74 5.76
C VAL A 48 -2.03 4.38 6.52
N LEU A 49 -2.03 3.21 7.14
CA LEU A 49 -0.87 2.54 7.69
C LEU A 49 -0.37 1.57 6.62
N GLN A 50 0.67 2.00 5.89
CA GLN A 50 1.20 1.22 4.78
C GLN A 50 2.27 0.27 5.27
N ILE A 51 1.98 -1.03 5.27
CA ILE A 51 2.87 -2.06 5.78
C ILE A 51 3.70 -2.63 4.63
N TRP A 52 5.01 -2.71 4.84
CA TRP A 52 5.98 -3.30 3.91
C TRP A 52 6.82 -4.37 4.61
N ASP A 53 7.24 -5.39 3.87
CA ASP A 53 8.35 -6.23 4.32
C ASP A 53 9.69 -5.57 3.95
N PRO A 54 10.70 -5.53 4.84
CA PRO A 54 12.04 -5.02 4.50
C PRO A 54 12.63 -5.67 3.25
N ASP A 55 12.36 -6.95 3.01
CA ASP A 55 12.86 -7.65 1.82
C ASP A 55 12.20 -7.15 0.53
N GLU A 56 11.00 -6.55 0.59
CA GLU A 56 10.37 -5.87 -0.55
C GLU A 56 11.10 -4.56 -0.86
N LEU A 57 11.47 -3.80 0.17
CA LEU A 57 12.15 -2.51 -0.01
C LEU A 57 13.61 -2.67 -0.45
N ASP A 58 14.34 -3.60 0.16
CA ASP A 58 15.77 -3.78 -0.08
C ASP A 58 16.06 -4.78 -1.20
N PHE A 59 15.10 -5.67 -1.49
CA PHE A 59 15.22 -6.76 -2.45
C PHE A 59 16.58 -7.49 -2.37
N PRO A 60 16.92 -8.12 -1.21
CA PRO A 60 18.25 -8.67 -0.95
C PRO A 60 18.51 -10.02 -1.65
N PHE A 61 17.67 -10.43 -2.60
CA PHE A 61 17.83 -11.66 -3.36
C PHE A 61 19.00 -11.57 -4.36
N ARG A 62 20.03 -12.40 -4.17
CA ARG A 62 21.26 -12.42 -5.01
C ARG A 62 21.47 -13.72 -5.79
N GLN A 63 20.73 -14.76 -5.46
CA GLN A 63 20.82 -16.09 -6.09
C GLN A 63 19.53 -16.37 -6.85
N TRP A 64 19.58 -17.28 -7.83
CA TRP A 64 18.38 -17.78 -8.50
C TRP A 64 17.32 -18.17 -7.47
N THR A 65 16.21 -17.45 -7.48
CA THR A 65 15.14 -17.57 -6.50
C THR A 65 13.85 -17.91 -7.24
N GLN A 66 13.13 -18.92 -6.76
CA GLN A 66 11.80 -19.24 -7.28
C GLN A 66 10.78 -18.43 -6.49
N PHE A 67 10.17 -17.44 -7.15
CA PHE A 67 9.06 -16.70 -6.56
C PHE A 67 7.77 -17.47 -6.81
N ALA A 68 7.01 -17.72 -5.75
CA ALA A 68 5.68 -18.31 -5.81
C ALA A 68 4.63 -17.25 -5.47
N SER A 69 3.59 -17.16 -6.28
CA SER A 69 2.44 -16.30 -5.97
C SER A 69 1.70 -16.85 -4.75
N LEU A 70 1.32 -15.94 -3.85
CA LEU A 70 0.50 -16.26 -2.67
C LEU A 70 -0.97 -16.48 -3.06
N GLU A 71 -1.40 -15.90 -4.16
CA GLU A 71 -2.76 -15.96 -4.69
C GLU A 71 -2.97 -17.18 -5.59
N ASN A 72 -1.91 -17.64 -6.27
CA ASN A 72 -1.96 -18.78 -7.19
C ASN A 72 -0.75 -19.70 -7.00
N ALA A 73 -0.99 -20.84 -6.33
CA ALA A 73 0.03 -21.82 -5.99
C ALA A 73 0.75 -22.45 -7.22
N ASP A 74 0.12 -22.41 -8.40
CA ASP A 74 0.69 -22.92 -9.65
C ASP A 74 1.59 -21.89 -10.35
N ASN A 75 1.53 -20.62 -9.93
CA ASN A 75 2.29 -19.56 -10.55
C ASN A 75 3.65 -19.41 -9.86
N ARG A 76 4.65 -20.11 -10.42
CA ARG A 76 6.03 -20.10 -9.94
C ARG A 76 6.96 -19.59 -11.04
N HIS A 77 7.69 -18.53 -10.74
CA HIS A 77 8.67 -17.96 -11.66
C HIS A 77 10.07 -18.17 -11.11
N LEU A 78 10.87 -18.96 -11.83
CA LEU A 78 12.31 -19.02 -11.60
C LEU A 78 12.93 -17.83 -12.33
N VAL A 79 13.50 -16.90 -11.59
CA VAL A 79 14.02 -15.68 -12.18
C VAL A 79 15.37 -15.33 -11.59
N ASP A 80 16.21 -14.72 -12.43
CA ASP A 80 17.47 -14.13 -12.02
C ASP A 80 17.16 -12.81 -11.30
N PRO A 81 17.29 -12.75 -9.96
CA PRO A 81 16.87 -11.57 -9.22
C PRO A 81 17.76 -10.36 -9.53
N ALA A 82 18.99 -10.57 -10.04
CA ALA A 82 19.84 -9.45 -10.44
C ALA A 82 19.26 -8.67 -11.63
N GLN A 83 18.54 -9.34 -12.53
CA GLN A 83 17.89 -8.70 -13.67
C GLN A 83 16.55 -8.06 -13.31
N ILE A 84 15.79 -8.66 -12.38
CA ILE A 84 14.48 -8.15 -11.98
C ILE A 84 14.57 -7.05 -10.92
N ARG A 85 15.56 -7.09 -10.03
CA ARG A 85 15.69 -6.16 -8.91
C ARG A 85 15.55 -4.71 -9.34
N ARG A 86 16.26 -4.30 -10.40
CA ARG A 86 16.20 -2.92 -10.89
C ARG A 86 14.78 -2.55 -11.31
N ALA A 87 14.17 -3.36 -12.18
CA ALA A 87 12.82 -3.11 -12.68
C ALA A 87 11.77 -3.12 -11.56
N TYR A 88 11.90 -4.00 -10.58
CA TYR A 88 11.02 -4.06 -9.42
C TYR A 88 11.13 -2.80 -8.54
N LEU A 89 12.36 -2.42 -8.17
CA LEU A 89 12.59 -1.23 -7.34
C LEU A 89 12.15 0.06 -8.05
N ASP A 90 12.41 0.18 -9.36
CA ASP A 90 11.97 1.32 -10.15
C ASP A 90 10.42 1.40 -10.18
N LYS A 91 9.74 0.26 -10.30
CA LYS A 91 8.27 0.17 -10.26
C LYS A 91 7.69 0.47 -8.87
N LEU A 92 8.37 0.00 -7.83
CA LEU A 92 8.01 0.27 -6.45
C LEU A 92 8.14 1.77 -6.12
N GLU A 93 9.22 2.41 -6.54
CA GLU A 93 9.44 3.85 -6.37
C GLU A 93 8.37 4.66 -7.12
N GLU A 94 8.06 4.28 -8.38
CA GLU A 94 6.98 4.88 -9.15
C GLU A 94 5.64 4.77 -8.43
N PHE A 95 5.31 3.58 -7.91
CA PHE A 95 4.08 3.33 -7.16
C PHE A 95 4.02 4.19 -5.88
N GLN A 96 5.08 4.20 -5.06
CA GLN A 96 5.13 4.99 -3.83
C GLN A 96 4.99 6.50 -4.11
N ALA A 97 5.62 6.99 -5.17
CA ALA A 97 5.52 8.39 -5.59
C ALA A 97 4.08 8.76 -6.02
N GLN A 98 3.44 7.89 -6.80
CA GLN A 98 2.04 8.07 -7.22
C GLN A 98 1.10 8.06 -6.01
N LEU A 99 1.26 7.09 -5.11
CA LEU A 99 0.45 6.95 -3.91
C LEU A 99 0.60 8.16 -2.99
N THR A 100 1.84 8.56 -2.69
CA THR A 100 2.14 9.73 -1.85
C THR A 100 1.52 10.99 -2.43
N LYS A 101 1.65 11.21 -3.74
CA LYS A 101 1.04 12.35 -4.43
C LYS A 101 -0.49 12.32 -4.36
N GLY A 102 -1.09 11.14 -4.54
CA GLY A 102 -2.52 10.92 -4.41
C GLY A 102 -3.04 11.23 -3.02
N CYS A 103 -2.41 10.65 -1.98
CA CYS A 103 -2.75 10.89 -0.58
C CYS A 103 -2.64 12.38 -0.22
N ASN A 104 -1.56 13.05 -0.60
CA ASN A 104 -1.37 14.48 -0.37
C ASN A 104 -2.47 15.33 -1.02
N ARG A 105 -2.83 15.04 -2.28
CA ARG A 105 -3.90 15.75 -2.99
C ARG A 105 -5.25 15.65 -2.28
N HIS A 106 -5.54 14.50 -1.67
CA HIS A 106 -6.80 14.25 -0.98
C HIS A 106 -6.73 14.49 0.54
N ARG A 107 -5.60 15.01 1.06
CA ARG A 107 -5.35 15.22 2.49
C ARG A 107 -5.61 13.95 3.31
N ILE A 108 -4.99 12.86 2.87
CA ILE A 108 -4.99 11.55 3.51
C ILE A 108 -3.63 11.36 4.16
N SER A 109 -3.61 10.98 5.43
CA SER A 109 -2.36 10.71 6.14
C SER A 109 -1.82 9.35 5.72
N LEU A 110 -0.63 9.32 5.11
CA LEU A 110 0.07 8.10 4.74
C LEU A 110 1.23 7.89 5.71
N VAL A 111 1.24 6.76 6.41
CA VAL A 111 2.25 6.37 7.39
C VAL A 111 2.88 5.06 6.92
N PRO A 112 4.03 5.09 6.24
CA PRO A 112 4.76 3.88 5.89
C PRO A 112 5.39 3.25 7.13
N MET A 113 5.35 1.92 7.21
CA MET A 113 5.94 1.11 8.26
C MET A 113 6.46 -0.20 7.70
N THR A 114 7.46 -0.76 8.36
CA THR A 114 8.04 -2.05 7.99
C THR A 114 7.75 -3.10 9.06
N THR A 115 7.62 -4.37 8.67
CA THR A 115 7.28 -5.49 9.56
C THR A 115 8.35 -5.80 10.61
N ASP A 116 9.57 -5.30 10.44
CA ASP A 116 10.70 -5.43 11.39
C ASP A 116 10.70 -4.36 12.49
N GLN A 117 9.85 -3.33 12.40
CA GLN A 117 9.72 -2.30 13.42
C GLN A 117 8.66 -2.66 14.47
N PRO A 118 8.91 -2.39 15.76
CA PRO A 118 7.88 -2.52 16.79
C PRO A 118 6.68 -1.62 16.46
N TYR A 119 5.49 -2.21 16.36
CA TYR A 119 4.25 -1.49 16.04
C TYR A 119 3.97 -0.31 16.98
N ALA A 120 4.44 -0.39 18.23
CA ALA A 120 4.28 0.66 19.22
C ALA A 120 5.00 1.95 18.81
N ASP A 121 6.18 1.84 18.21
CA ASP A 121 6.99 2.99 17.79
C ASP A 121 6.40 3.63 16.52
N ALA A 122 5.93 2.80 15.59
CA ALA A 122 5.24 3.24 14.38
C ALA A 122 3.92 3.99 14.70
N LEU A 123 3.13 3.47 15.65
CA LEU A 123 1.90 4.13 16.09
C LEU A 123 2.16 5.39 16.92
N ALA A 124 3.17 5.38 17.80
CA ALA A 124 3.56 6.53 18.60
C ALA A 124 3.99 7.72 17.73
N THR A 125 4.70 7.47 16.63
CA THR A 125 5.09 8.50 15.66
C THR A 125 3.89 9.22 15.03
N TRP A 126 2.75 8.53 14.90
CA TRP A 126 1.52 9.11 14.39
C TRP A 126 0.70 9.84 15.47
N MET A 127 0.72 9.36 16.72
CA MET A 127 -0.06 9.95 17.82
C MET A 127 0.55 11.24 18.39
N ALA A 128 1.82 11.53 18.11
CA ALA A 128 2.58 12.68 18.61
C ALA A 128 2.39 13.92 17.72
#